data_AF-A0A8C5VMS7-F1
#
_entry.id   AF-A0A8C5VMS7-F1
#
_cell.length_a   1.000
_cell.length_b   1.000
_cell.length_c   1.000
_cell.angle_alpha   90.00
_cell.angle_beta   90.00
_cell.angle_gamma   90.00
#
_symmetry.space_group_name_H-M   'P 1'
#
loop_
_entity.id
_entity.type
_entity.pdbx_description
1 polymer ?
#
loop_
_entity_poly.entity_id
_entity_poly.type
_entity_poly.pdbx_seq_one_letter_code
_entity_poly.pdbx_strand_id
1 'polypeptide(L)'
;MDIGAITKHSASHAKPNGLILQYGTAGFRTKAEHLDHVMFRMGLLAVLRSKQTKSTIGVMVTASHNPEEDNGVKLVDPLGEINTMVIIMFTMHLTGLFLDLIAFLKHYQSNSLEIYKSYLLKKLTSNFSLTNVKY
;
A
#
# COMPACT_ATOMS: atom_id res chain seq x y z
N MET A 1 11.17 5.05 -14.12
CA MET A 1 10.83 5.57 -12.79
C MET A 1 12.14 5.57 -12.02
N ASP A 2 12.55 6.71 -11.47
CA ASP A 2 13.83 6.84 -10.78
C ASP A 2 13.75 6.20 -9.39
N ILE A 3 14.34 5.02 -9.24
CA ILE A 3 14.32 4.26 -7.99
C ILE A 3 15.19 4.93 -6.92
N GLY A 4 16.32 5.56 -7.31
CA GLY A 4 17.20 6.23 -6.35
C GLY A 4 16.52 7.44 -5.71
N ALA A 5 15.83 8.24 -6.51
CA ALA A 5 15.00 9.33 -6.00
C ALA A 5 13.89 8.82 -5.07
N ILE A 6 13.18 7.74 -5.44
CA ILE A 6 12.11 7.19 -4.59
C ILE A 6 12.66 6.66 -3.27
N THR A 7 13.79 5.96 -3.26
CA THR A 7 14.43 5.47 -2.04
C THR A 7 14.79 6.64 -1.11
N LYS A 8 15.37 7.71 -1.66
CA LYS A 8 15.72 8.91 -0.90
C LYS A 8 14.49 9.54 -0.24
N HIS A 9 13.42 9.78 -1.01
CA HIS A 9 12.21 10.42 -0.46
C HIS A 9 11.43 9.49 0.47
N SER A 10 11.44 8.18 0.23
CA SER A 10 10.80 7.21 1.12
C SER A 10 11.40 7.21 2.52
N ALA A 11 12.69 7.53 2.67
CA ALA A 11 13.33 7.64 3.98
C ALA A 11 12.79 8.82 4.82
N SER A 12 12.32 9.89 4.16
CA SER A 12 11.65 11.03 4.81
C SER A 12 10.24 10.71 5.30
N HIS A 13 9.66 9.60 4.84
CA HIS A 13 8.30 9.14 5.16
C HIS A 13 8.36 7.75 5.82
N ALA A 14 9.21 7.63 6.84
CA ALA A 14 9.44 6.40 7.56
C ALA A 14 8.18 5.97 8.34
N LYS A 15 7.90 4.67 8.35
CA LYS A 15 6.80 4.14 9.16
C LYS A 15 7.22 4.15 10.63
N PRO A 16 6.39 4.67 11.56
CA PRO A 16 6.64 4.55 12.99
C PRO A 16 6.73 3.09 13.45
N ASN A 17 7.70 2.79 14.32
CA ASN A 17 7.87 1.44 14.87
C ASN A 17 6.63 1.00 15.65
N GLY A 18 6.21 -0.25 15.45
CA GLY A 18 5.06 -0.84 16.18
C GLY A 18 3.68 -0.34 15.73
N LEU A 19 3.58 0.65 14.84
CA LEU A 19 2.29 1.12 14.33
C LEU A 19 1.64 0.03 13.46
N ILE A 20 0.45 -0.42 13.80
CA ILE A 20 -0.34 -1.36 12.99
C ILE A 20 -1.52 -0.58 12.40
N LEU A 21 -1.63 -0.57 11.08
CA LEU A 21 -2.71 0.10 10.37
C LEU A 21 -3.60 -0.92 9.69
N GLN A 22 -4.91 -0.73 9.83
CA GLN A 22 -5.91 -1.52 9.15
C GLN A 22 -6.39 -0.79 7.90
N TYR A 23 -6.45 -1.51 6.77
CA TYR A 23 -7.11 -1.03 5.57
C TYR A 23 -8.57 -1.49 5.61
N GLY A 24 -9.49 -0.52 5.67
CA GLY A 24 -10.94 -0.78 5.71
C GLY A 24 -11.61 -0.60 4.35
N THR A 25 -12.94 -0.71 4.34
CA THR A 25 -13.79 -0.47 3.15
C THR A 25 -13.58 0.92 2.54
N ALA A 26 -13.20 1.90 3.36
CA ALA A 26 -12.98 3.28 2.96
C ALA A 26 -11.49 3.67 2.87
N GLY A 27 -10.60 2.70 2.78
CA GLY A 27 -9.16 2.92 2.74
C GLY A 27 -8.50 2.94 4.11
N PHE A 28 -7.36 3.62 4.20
CA PHE A 28 -6.73 3.89 5.49
C PHE A 28 -7.41 5.08 6.15
N ARG A 29 -7.73 4.95 7.43
CA ARG A 29 -8.24 6.04 8.28
C ARG A 29 -7.68 5.91 9.68
N THR A 30 -7.12 7.00 10.18
CA THR A 30 -6.58 7.13 11.55
C THR A 30 -6.23 8.61 11.76
N LYS A 31 -5.64 8.94 12.90
CA LYS A 31 -5.11 10.29 13.18
C LYS A 31 -4.15 10.73 12.07
N ALA A 32 -4.29 11.97 11.64
CA ALA A 32 -3.49 12.52 10.54
C ALA A 32 -1.97 12.38 10.76
N GLU A 33 -1.52 12.51 12.01
CA GLU A 33 -0.11 12.34 12.42
C GLU A 33 0.49 10.95 12.11
N HIS A 34 -0.35 9.93 11.91
CA HIS A 34 0.10 8.57 11.58
C HIS A 34 0.08 8.26 10.08
N LEU A 35 -0.40 9.18 9.24
CA LEU A 35 -0.68 8.90 7.83
C LEU A 35 0.41 9.34 6.84
N ASP A 36 1.41 10.12 7.25
CA ASP A 36 2.46 10.63 6.34
C ASP A 36 3.09 9.52 5.46
N HIS A 37 3.58 8.47 6.11
CA HIS A 37 4.18 7.31 5.46
C HIS A 37 3.19 6.56 4.53
N VAL A 38 1.90 6.57 4.87
CA VAL A 38 0.83 5.97 4.07
C VAL A 38 0.58 6.81 2.82
N MET A 39 0.44 8.12 2.97
CA MET A 39 0.16 9.06 1.88
C MET A 39 1.22 8.97 0.80
N PHE A 40 2.51 8.96 1.19
CA PHE A 40 3.62 8.79 0.25
C PHE A 40 3.50 7.48 -0.56
N ARG A 41 3.27 6.35 0.12
CA ARG A 41 3.14 5.03 -0.52
C ARG A 41 1.91 4.95 -1.41
N MET A 42 0.80 5.55 -1.00
CA MET A 42 -0.46 5.57 -1.76
C MET A 42 -0.34 6.41 -3.03
N GLY A 43 0.37 7.54 -3.00
CA GLY A 43 0.68 8.32 -4.19
C GLY A 43 1.49 7.52 -5.21
N LEU A 44 2.52 6.79 -4.76
CA LEU A 44 3.30 5.92 -5.63
C LEU A 44 2.45 4.77 -6.20
N LEU A 45 1.60 4.15 -5.39
CA LEU A 45 0.68 3.11 -5.84
C LEU A 45 -0.30 3.63 -6.90
N ALA A 46 -0.82 4.85 -6.75
CA ALA A 46 -1.69 5.49 -7.74
C ALA A 46 -0.99 5.66 -9.10
N VAL A 47 0.29 6.10 -9.09
CA VAL A 47 1.08 6.24 -10.32
C VAL A 47 1.30 4.88 -11.01
N LEU A 48 1.62 3.84 -10.24
CA LEU A 48 1.83 2.51 -10.80
C LEU A 48 0.53 1.94 -11.37
N ARG A 49 -0.58 2.10 -10.64
CA ARG A 49 -1.91 1.68 -11.08
C ARG A 49 -2.31 2.40 -12.36
N SER A 50 -2.09 3.71 -12.45
CA SER A 50 -2.37 4.50 -13.66
C SER A 50 -1.59 4.00 -14.87
N LYS A 51 -0.30 3.66 -14.69
CA LYS A 51 0.51 3.04 -15.75
C LYS A 51 -0.01 1.66 -16.16
N GLN A 52 -0.48 0.88 -15.20
CA GLN A 52 -1.03 -0.47 -15.45
C GLN A 52 -2.31 -0.40 -16.29
N THR A 53 -3.23 0.47 -15.88
CA THR A 53 -4.56 0.61 -16.48
C THR A 53 -4.57 1.54 -17.69
N LYS A 54 -3.45 2.24 -17.94
CA LYS A 54 -3.32 3.31 -18.95
C LYS A 54 -4.45 4.34 -18.81
N SER A 55 -4.82 4.63 -17.57
CA SER A 55 -6.01 5.41 -17.23
C SER A 55 -5.76 6.28 -16.00
N THR A 56 -6.61 7.28 -15.79
CA THR A 56 -6.55 8.15 -14.61
C THR A 56 -6.95 7.38 -13.36
N ILE A 57 -6.18 7.54 -12.28
CA ILE A 57 -6.48 6.99 -10.96
C ILE A 57 -6.73 8.14 -10.00
N GLY A 58 -7.87 8.12 -9.34
CA GLY A 58 -8.23 9.09 -8.31
C GLY A 58 -7.56 8.76 -6.99
N VAL A 59 -7.16 9.80 -6.26
CA VAL A 59 -6.75 9.70 -4.85
C VAL A 59 -7.67 10.61 -4.07
N MET A 60 -8.43 10.03 -3.13
CA MET A 60 -9.31 10.79 -2.26
C MET A 60 -8.70 10.87 -0.87
N VAL A 61 -8.37 12.07 -0.41
CA VAL A 61 -7.90 12.36 0.95
C VAL A 61 -9.07 12.89 1.77
N THR A 62 -9.59 12.09 2.70
CA THR A 62 -10.73 12.46 3.53
C THR A 62 -10.95 11.51 4.70
N ALA A 63 -11.34 12.07 5.84
CA ALA A 63 -11.89 11.37 6.99
C ALA A 63 -13.43 11.30 6.97
N SER A 64 -14.11 11.91 5.98
CA SER A 64 -15.56 11.95 5.85
C SER A 64 -16.27 12.53 7.09
N HIS A 65 -16.79 11.69 7.98
CA HIS A 65 -17.54 12.08 9.17
C HIS A 65 -16.73 11.90 10.47
N ASN A 66 -15.48 11.48 10.35
CA ASN A 66 -14.57 11.34 11.47
C ASN A 66 -14.22 12.72 12.09
N PRO A 67 -13.73 12.74 13.34
CA PRO A 67 -13.19 13.94 13.97
C PRO A 67 -12.15 14.68 13.13
N GLU A 68 -11.91 15.97 13.42
CA GLU A 68 -11.01 16.84 12.66
C GLU A 68 -9.56 16.34 12.67
N GLU A 69 -9.12 15.72 13.77
CA GLU A 69 -7.77 15.18 13.92
C GLU A 69 -7.52 13.93 13.05
N ASP A 70 -8.58 13.30 12.54
CA ASP A 70 -8.48 12.15 11.67
C ASP A 70 -8.29 12.57 10.20
N ASN A 71 -7.62 11.72 9.46
CA ASN A 71 -7.63 11.80 8.00
C ASN A 71 -7.71 10.39 7.42
N GLY A 72 -7.71 10.31 6.09
CA GLY A 72 -7.69 9.04 5.41
C GLY A 72 -7.37 9.16 3.95
N VAL A 73 -7.08 8.03 3.33
CA VAL A 73 -6.79 7.96 1.90
C VAL A 73 -7.34 6.68 1.30
N LYS A 74 -7.97 6.82 0.13
CA LYS A 74 -8.40 5.72 -0.72
C LYS A 74 -8.10 6.02 -2.19
N LEU A 75 -7.84 4.97 -2.96
CA LEU A 75 -7.74 5.07 -4.42
C LEU A 75 -9.10 4.84 -5.06
N VAL A 76 -9.32 5.48 -6.20
CA VAL A 76 -10.51 5.34 -7.05
C VAL A 76 -10.03 4.92 -8.43
N ASP A 77 -10.48 3.76 -8.88
CA ASP A 77 -10.14 3.24 -10.21
C ASP A 77 -10.90 3.99 -11.33
N PRO A 78 -10.55 3.79 -12.61
CA PRO A 78 -11.04 4.64 -13.70
C PRO A 78 -12.57 4.70 -13.84
N LEU A 79 -13.27 3.65 -13.43
CA LEU A 79 -14.74 3.56 -13.49
C LEU A 79 -15.43 4.04 -12.20
N GLY A 80 -14.69 4.64 -11.27
CA GLY A 80 -15.23 5.14 -10.00
C GLY A 80 -15.32 4.08 -8.90
N GLU A 81 -14.97 2.83 -9.22
CA GLU A 81 -14.95 1.73 -8.27
C GLU A 81 -13.83 1.89 -7.24
N ILE A 82 -14.14 1.49 -6.00
CA ILE A 82 -13.18 1.44 -4.89
C ILE A 82 -12.74 -0.02 -4.81
N ASN A 83 -11.64 -0.37 -5.50
CA ASN A 83 -11.27 -1.77 -5.68
C ASN A 83 -10.66 -2.44 -4.43
N THR A 84 -11.10 -3.67 -4.17
CA THR A 84 -10.98 -4.39 -2.87
C THR A 84 -9.98 -5.57 -2.87
N MET A 85 -9.17 -5.84 -3.91
CA MET A 85 -8.28 -7.04 -3.86
C MET A 85 -6.79 -6.77 -4.12
N VAL A 86 -6.44 -5.95 -5.10
CA VAL A 86 -5.02 -5.67 -5.40
C VAL A 86 -4.44 -4.62 -4.44
N ILE A 87 -5.24 -3.65 -4.01
CA ILE A 87 -4.80 -2.65 -3.02
C ILE A 87 -4.58 -3.30 -1.64
N ILE A 88 -5.45 -4.25 -1.24
CA ILE A 88 -5.42 -4.90 0.08
C ILE A 88 -4.14 -5.72 0.33
N MET A 89 -3.68 -6.52 -0.65
CA MET A 89 -2.40 -7.24 -0.50
C MET A 89 -1.18 -6.29 -0.50
N PHE A 90 -1.30 -5.14 -1.17
CA PHE A 90 -0.25 -4.14 -1.28
C PHE A 90 -0.09 -3.28 -0.03
N THR A 91 -1.20 -2.85 0.57
CA THR A 91 -1.22 -2.01 1.76
C THR A 91 -0.80 -2.74 3.03
N MET A 92 -1.10 -4.03 3.13
CA MET A 92 -0.67 -4.87 4.26
C MET A 92 0.83 -5.18 4.27
N HIS A 93 1.47 -5.25 3.10
CA HIS A 93 2.89 -5.58 2.99
C HIS A 93 3.81 -4.34 3.07
N LEU A 94 3.38 -3.22 2.49
CA LEU A 94 4.17 -1.96 2.46
C LEU A 94 4.19 -1.19 3.79
N THR A 95 3.26 -1.49 4.68
CA THR A 95 3.33 -1.05 6.07
C THR A 95 4.16 -2.02 6.91
N GLY A 96 4.64 -3.16 6.41
CA GLY A 96 5.46 -4.09 7.20
C GLY A 96 6.96 -3.79 7.21
N LEU A 97 7.58 -3.55 6.04
CA LEU A 97 9.04 -3.52 5.88
C LEU A 97 9.50 -2.55 4.78
N PHE A 98 10.52 -1.75 5.09
CA PHE A 98 11.18 -0.79 4.19
C PHE A 98 11.75 -1.45 2.91
N LEU A 99 12.11 -2.74 2.98
CA LEU A 99 12.70 -3.49 1.86
C LEU A 99 11.71 -3.84 0.74
N ASP A 100 10.41 -3.82 1.02
CA ASP A 100 9.42 -4.38 0.09
C ASP A 100 8.94 -3.42 -1.00
N LEU A 101 9.00 -2.09 -0.78
CA LEU A 101 8.60 -1.12 -1.81
C LEU A 101 9.57 -1.11 -3.00
N ILE A 102 10.86 -1.09 -2.72
CA ILE A 102 11.90 -1.07 -3.76
C ILE A 102 11.93 -2.41 -4.50
N ALA A 103 11.83 -3.53 -3.77
CA ALA A 103 11.72 -4.86 -4.37
C ALA A 103 10.49 -4.97 -5.26
N PHE A 104 9.35 -4.44 -4.80
CA PHE A 104 8.14 -4.35 -5.59
C PHE A 104 8.34 -3.54 -6.88
N LEU A 105 8.88 -2.32 -6.79
CA LEU A 105 9.10 -1.47 -7.97
C LEU A 105 10.00 -2.14 -9.01
N LYS A 106 11.06 -2.82 -8.55
CA LYS A 106 11.96 -3.59 -9.43
C LYS A 106 11.24 -4.74 -10.13
N HIS A 107 10.35 -5.46 -9.42
CA HIS A 107 9.55 -6.55 -10.02
C HIS A 107 8.41 -6.06 -10.91
N TYR A 108 7.79 -4.93 -10.59
CA TYR A 108 6.74 -4.32 -11.42
C TYR A 108 7.28 -3.92 -12.81
N GLN A 109 8.55 -3.50 -12.88
CA GLN A 109 9.20 -3.15 -14.15
C GLN A 109 9.52 -4.38 -15.04
N SER A 110 9.51 -5.61 -14.52
CA SER A 110 10.04 -6.80 -15.20
C SER A 110 9.02 -7.78 -15.80
N ASN A 111 7.71 -7.45 -15.83
CA ASN A 111 6.57 -8.22 -16.40
C ASN A 111 5.70 -9.10 -15.45
N SER A 112 4.43 -9.15 -15.87
CA SER A 112 3.20 -9.85 -15.43
C SER A 112 2.87 -9.96 -13.94
N LEU A 113 1.66 -9.49 -13.60
CA LEU A 113 1.04 -9.56 -12.28
C LEU A 113 1.04 -10.99 -11.68
N GLU A 114 1.05 -12.02 -12.53
CA GLU A 114 1.11 -13.45 -12.17
C GLU A 114 2.40 -13.86 -11.44
N ILE A 115 3.55 -13.35 -11.88
CA ILE A 115 4.84 -13.64 -11.23
C ILE A 115 4.87 -12.99 -9.84
N TYR A 116 4.31 -11.79 -9.72
CA TYR A 116 4.25 -11.08 -8.44
C TYR A 116 3.23 -11.69 -7.47
N LYS A 117 2.06 -12.13 -7.96
CA LYS A 117 1.11 -12.93 -7.15
C LYS A 117 1.81 -14.17 -6.58
N SER A 118 2.60 -14.86 -7.41
CA SER A 118 3.36 -16.05 -7.00
C SER A 118 4.44 -15.72 -5.95
N TYR A 119 5.14 -14.58 -6.09
CA TYR A 119 6.10 -14.10 -5.09
C TYR A 119 5.44 -13.79 -3.75
N LEU A 120 4.34 -13.04 -3.76
CA LEU A 120 3.60 -12.70 -2.55
C LEU A 120 3.02 -13.94 -1.87
N LEU A 121 2.46 -14.88 -2.64
CA LEU A 121 1.94 -16.13 -2.11
C LEU A 121 3.02 -16.92 -1.38
N LYS A 122 4.23 -17.04 -1.98
CA LYS A 122 5.37 -17.71 -1.34
C LYS A 122 5.86 -17.01 -0.07
N LYS A 123 5.83 -15.68 -0.03
CA LYS A 123 6.30 -14.90 1.13
C LYS A 123 5.30 -14.89 2.29
N LEU A 124 4.01 -14.90 1.97
CA LEU A 124 2.94 -15.02 2.97
C LEU A 124 2.92 -16.43 3.58
N THR A 125 3.12 -17.48 2.77
CA THR A 125 3.17 -18.86 3.29
C THR A 125 4.44 -19.16 4.09
N SER A 126 5.58 -18.51 3.79
CA SER A 126 6.82 -18.69 4.57
C SER A 126 6.79 -18.02 5.95
N ASN A 127 5.99 -16.98 6.13
CA ASN A 127 5.84 -16.27 7.41
C ASN A 127 4.76 -16.87 8.32
N PHE A 128 3.92 -17.78 7.80
CA PHE A 128 3.01 -18.59 8.59
C PHE A 128 3.71 -19.91 8.99
N SER A 129 4.62 -19.85 9.95
CA SER A 129 4.88 -21.02 10.79
C SER A 129 3.62 -21.25 11.63
N LEU A 130 2.90 -22.34 11.33
CA LEU A 130 1.82 -22.86 12.17
C LEU A 130 2.39 -23.26 13.53
N THR A 131 2.53 -22.30 14.44
CA THR A 131 2.79 -22.59 15.85
C THR A 131 1.71 -21.92 16.72
N ASN A 132 0.90 -22.80 17.32
CA ASN A 132 0.01 -22.59 18.46
C ASN A 132 -1.34 -21.94 18.21
N VAL A 133 -2.25 -22.70 17.58
CA VAL A 133 -3.65 -22.76 18.04
C VAL A 133 -3.85 -24.15 18.64
N LYS A 134 -3.81 -24.25 19.97
CA LYS A 134 -4.36 -25.40 20.69
C LYS A 134 -5.86 -25.16 20.81
N TYR A 135 -6.65 -26.16 20.41
CA TYR A 135 -8.09 -26.22 20.62
C TYR A 135 -8.44 -26.19 22.11
#